data_AF-A0A7C4F1X6-F1
#
_entry.id   AF-A0A7C4F1X6-F1
#
_cell.length_a   1.000
_cell.length_b   1.000
_cell.length_c   1.000
_cell.angle_alpha   90.00
_cell.angle_beta   90.00
_cell.angle_gamma   90.00
#
_symmetry.space_group_name_H-M   'P 1'
#
loop_
_entity.id
_entity.type
_entity.pdbx_description
1 polymer ?
#
loop_
_entity_poly.entity_id
_entity_poly.type
_entity_poly.pdbx_seq_one_letter_code
_entity_poly.pdbx_strand_id
1 'polypeptide(L)'
;MRRDEVDDAILDEYLQKAKSLSQSKAFQEVEEYYEKAMRRCNELLRLNPKNPYLHYVKAYLIYKFEGFHSSSEERRKDALREIDRAIELDPET
;
A
#
# COMPACT_ATOMS: atom_id res chain seq x y z
N MET A 1 -11.70 -8.16 -16.07
CA MET A 1 -11.37 -7.68 -14.73
C MET A 1 -10.67 -8.81 -14.01
N ARG A 2 -9.36 -8.71 -13.73
CA ARG A 2 -8.69 -9.68 -12.85
C ARG A 2 -9.39 -9.61 -11.49
N ARG A 3 -9.51 -10.74 -10.78
CA ARG A 3 -10.29 -10.81 -9.53
C ARG A 3 -9.64 -10.05 -8.37
N ASP A 4 -8.45 -9.51 -8.63
CA ASP A 4 -7.45 -9.09 -7.67
C ASP A 4 -7.00 -7.63 -7.96
N GLU A 5 -7.68 -6.93 -8.87
CA GLU A 5 -7.42 -5.52 -9.16
C GLU A 5 -8.58 -4.67 -8.62
N VAL A 6 -8.24 -3.66 -7.83
CA VAL A 6 -9.16 -2.55 -7.60
C VAL A 6 -9.01 -1.60 -8.77
N ASP A 7 -10.07 -1.44 -9.58
CA ASP A 7 -10.15 -0.45 -10.65
C ASP A 7 -10.24 0.98 -10.06
N ASP A 8 -9.21 1.42 -9.33
CA ASP A 8 -9.07 2.77 -8.80
C ASP A 8 -7.84 3.45 -9.41
N ALA A 9 -8.08 4.13 -10.53
CA ALA A 9 -7.05 4.86 -11.28
C ALA A 9 -6.29 5.89 -10.42
N ILE A 10 -6.91 6.42 -9.36
CA ILE A 10 -6.30 7.38 -8.43
C ILE A 10 -5.23 6.69 -7.57
N LEU A 11 -5.56 5.54 -6.97
CA LEU A 11 -4.60 4.74 -6.20
C LEU A 11 -3.44 4.30 -7.10
N ASP A 12 -3.74 3.82 -8.31
CA ASP A 12 -2.72 3.39 -9.26
C ASP A 12 -1.78 4.54 -9.66
N GLU A 13 -2.33 5.73 -9.92
CA GLU A 13 -1.53 6.92 -10.21
C GLU A 13 -0.59 7.26 -9.04
N TYR A 14 -1.07 7.23 -7.80
CA TYR A 14 -0.24 7.50 -6.63
C TYR A 14 0.86 6.46 -6.45
N LEU A 15 0.56 5.17 -6.66
CA LEU A 15 1.56 4.09 -6.60
C LEU A 15 2.62 4.24 -7.68
N GLN A 16 2.22 4.57 -8.92
CA GLN A 16 3.14 4.80 -10.03
C GLN A 16 4.06 5.99 -9.77
N LYS A 17 3.51 7.12 -9.30
CA LYS A 17 4.29 8.30 -8.96
C LYS A 17 5.25 8.04 -7.80
N ALA A 18 4.80 7.41 -6.72
CA ALA A 18 5.66 7.03 -5.60
C ALA A 18 6.82 6.14 -6.06
N LYS A 19 6.54 5.15 -6.92
CA LYS A 19 7.56 4.27 -7.51
C LYS A 19 8.56 5.04 -8.40
N SER A 20 8.06 5.87 -9.32
CA SER A 20 8.90 6.68 -10.22
C SER A 20 9.80 7.65 -9.45
N LEU A 21 9.26 8.34 -8.45
CA LEU A 21 9.99 9.32 -7.66
C LEU A 21 10.99 8.66 -6.70
N SER A 22 10.69 7.43 -6.22
CA SER A 22 11.64 6.66 -5.41
C SER A 22 12.92 6.33 -6.18
N GLN A 23 12.84 6.27 -7.52
CA GLN A 23 13.99 6.09 -8.41
C GLN A 23 14.73 7.41 -8.69
N SER A 24 14.07 8.57 -8.56
CA SER A 24 14.65 9.89 -8.86
C SER A 24 15.32 10.58 -7.67
N LYS A 25 15.39 9.94 -6.48
CA LYS A 25 15.90 10.52 -5.21
C LYS A 25 15.15 11.78 -4.72
N ALA A 26 13.92 12.03 -5.19
CA ALA A 26 13.09 13.14 -4.74
C ALA A 26 12.34 12.80 -3.43
N PHE A 27 13.08 12.68 -2.32
CA PHE A 27 12.58 12.13 -1.04
C PHE A 27 11.29 12.78 -0.52
N GLN A 28 11.15 14.10 -0.61
CA GLN A 28 9.95 14.81 -0.13
C GLN A 28 8.71 14.54 -0.99
N GLU A 29 8.87 14.50 -2.31
CA GLU A 29 7.76 14.21 -3.22
C GLU A 29 7.32 12.75 -3.10
N VAL A 30 8.28 11.84 -2.87
CA VAL A 30 8.01 10.41 -2.63
C VAL A 30 7.13 10.22 -1.39
N GLU A 31 7.47 10.90 -0.29
CA GLU A 31 6.70 10.84 0.95
C GLU A 31 5.25 11.29 0.75
N GLU A 32 5.03 12.40 0.04
CA GLU A 32 3.68 12.92 -0.25
C GLU A 32 2.83 11.89 -1.03
N TYR A 33 3.39 11.24 -2.03
CA TYR A 33 2.65 10.24 -2.82
C TYR A 33 2.41 8.94 -2.06
N TYR A 34 3.33 8.50 -1.21
CA TYR A 34 3.07 7.37 -0.31
C TYR A 34 1.94 7.68 0.68
N GLU A 35 1.89 8.88 1.25
CA GLU A 35 0.78 9.29 2.11
C GLU A 35 -0.56 9.34 1.36
N LYS A 36 -0.58 9.89 0.14
CA LYS A 36 -1.77 9.92 -0.71
C LYS A 36 -2.26 8.52 -1.05
N ALA A 37 -1.35 7.61 -1.42
CA ALA A 37 -1.67 6.21 -1.67
C ALA A 37 -2.22 5.53 -0.40
N MET A 38 -1.61 5.77 0.76
CA MET A 38 -2.07 5.21 2.04
C MET A 38 -3.48 5.68 2.40
N ARG A 39 -3.75 6.99 2.25
CA ARG A 39 -5.09 7.56 2.48
C ARG A 39 -6.11 6.92 1.54
N ARG A 40 -5.82 6.87 0.24
CA ARG A 40 -6.73 6.28 -0.76
C ARG A 40 -6.97 4.79 -0.52
N CYS A 41 -5.92 4.03 -0.22
CA CYS A 41 -6.02 2.61 0.11
C CYS A 41 -6.93 2.38 1.34
N ASN A 42 -6.80 3.20 2.39
CA ASN A 42 -7.66 3.11 3.56
C ASN A 42 -9.13 3.47 3.27
N GLU A 43 -9.38 4.43 2.40
CA GLU A 43 -10.75 4.73 1.92
C GLU A 43 -11.36 3.54 1.18
N LEU A 44 -10.61 2.93 0.27
CA LEU A 44 -11.06 1.77 -0.49
C LEU A 44 -11.29 0.56 0.42
N LEU A 45 -10.45 0.36 1.45
CA LEU A 45 -10.64 -0.67 2.47
C LEU A 45 -11.90 -0.43 3.33
N ARG A 46 -12.29 0.82 3.59
CA ARG A 46 -13.56 1.11 4.27
C ARG A 46 -14.76 0.71 3.41
N LEU A 47 -14.65 0.87 2.09
CA LEU A 47 -15.70 0.51 1.14
C LEU A 47 -15.75 -1.01 0.89
N ASN A 48 -14.58 -1.65 0.80
CA ASN A 48 -14.45 -3.09 0.60
C ASN A 48 -13.37 -3.68 1.52
N PRO A 49 -13.71 -3.95 2.80
CA PRO A 49 -12.76 -4.45 3.81
C PRO A 49 -12.35 -5.91 3.62
N LYS A 50 -12.84 -6.58 2.58
CA LYS A 50 -12.50 -7.97 2.24
C LYS A 50 -11.75 -8.08 0.92
N ASN A 51 -11.22 -6.98 0.41
CA ASN A 51 -10.43 -6.99 -0.80
C ASN A 51 -8.97 -7.40 -0.48
N PRO A 52 -8.51 -8.59 -0.91
CA PRO A 52 -7.16 -9.07 -0.59
C PRO A 52 -6.06 -8.17 -1.17
N TYR A 53 -6.26 -7.66 -2.38
CA TYR A 53 -5.31 -6.75 -3.02
C TYR A 53 -5.10 -5.46 -2.25
N LEU A 54 -6.16 -4.86 -1.69
CA LEU A 54 -6.00 -3.66 -0.87
C LEU A 54 -5.23 -3.91 0.43
N HIS A 55 -5.39 -5.10 1.03
CA HIS A 55 -4.58 -5.51 2.18
C HIS A 55 -3.11 -5.69 1.79
N TYR A 56 -2.84 -6.33 0.64
CA TYR A 56 -1.49 -6.41 0.08
C TYR A 56 -0.87 -5.02 -0.21
N VAL A 57 -1.61 -4.13 -0.87
CA VAL A 57 -1.16 -2.76 -1.18
C VAL A 57 -0.86 -1.99 0.10
N LYS A 58 -1.73 -2.10 1.12
CA LYS A 58 -1.49 -1.45 2.41
C LYS A 58 -0.22 -1.97 3.08
N ALA A 59 0.02 -3.28 3.07
CA ALA A 59 1.26 -3.86 3.58
C ALA A 59 2.50 -3.30 2.84
N TYR A 60 2.45 -3.27 1.51
CA TYR A 60 3.52 -2.71 0.68
C TYR A 60 3.81 -1.25 1.03
N LEU A 61 2.77 -0.44 1.17
CA LEU A 61 2.89 0.98 1.53
C LEU A 61 3.50 1.15 2.92
N ILE A 62 3.09 0.36 3.92
CA ILE A 62 3.66 0.40 5.27
C ILE A 62 5.16 0.07 5.23
N TYR A 63 5.54 -1.01 4.55
CA TYR A 63 6.92 -1.47 4.46
C TYR A 63 7.82 -0.49 3.70
N LYS A 64 7.35 0.08 2.59
CA LYS A 64 8.14 1.04 1.80
C LYS A 64 8.27 2.40 2.46
N PHE A 65 7.24 2.84 3.18
CA PHE A 65 7.26 4.10 3.90
C PHE A 65 8.16 4.04 5.16
N GLU A 66 8.32 2.85 5.75
CA GLU A 66 9.24 2.61 6.89
C GLU A 66 10.69 2.99 6.57
N GLY A 67 11.10 2.93 5.29
CA GLY A 67 12.43 3.35 4.85
C GLY A 67 12.74 4.85 5.04
N PHE A 68 11.74 5.69 5.33
CA PHE A 68 11.88 7.14 5.47
C PHE A 68 11.86 7.62 6.92
N HIS A 69 11.25 6.88 7.86
CA HIS A 69 11.09 7.28 9.26
C HIS A 69 11.44 6.14 10.22
N SER A 70 12.55 6.30 10.94
CA SER A 70 13.09 5.34 11.91
C SER A 70 12.06 4.85 12.94
N SER A 71 11.43 3.69 12.69
CA SER A 71 10.65 2.91 13.69
C SER A 71 10.38 1.48 13.19
N SER A 72 11.32 0.55 13.44
CA SER A 72 11.52 -0.65 12.59
C SER A 72 10.94 -2.01 13.04
N GLU A 73 9.94 -2.03 13.93
CA GLU A 73 9.37 -3.32 14.35
C GLU A 73 7.85 -3.35 14.42
N GLU A 74 7.22 -2.33 14.99
CA GLU A 74 5.76 -2.28 15.06
C GLU A 74 5.13 -2.14 13.67
N ARG A 75 5.68 -1.27 12.82
CA ARG A 75 5.21 -1.11 11.43
C ARG A 75 5.44 -2.36 10.59
N ARG A 76 6.57 -3.03 10.75
CA ARG A 76 6.82 -4.33 10.11
C ARG A 76 5.83 -5.39 10.55
N LYS A 77 5.46 -5.43 11.85
CA LYS A 77 4.40 -6.31 12.35
C LYS A 77 3.04 -5.94 11.74
N ASP A 78 2.74 -4.67 11.57
CA ASP A 78 1.50 -4.23 10.91
C ASP A 78 1.48 -4.60 9.43
N ALA A 79 2.59 -4.44 8.70
CA ALA A 79 2.69 -4.89 7.32
C ALA A 79 2.47 -6.41 7.22
N LEU A 80 3.08 -7.20 8.11
CA LEU A 80 2.87 -8.65 8.15
C LEU A 80 1.41 -9.01 8.43
N ARG A 81 0.74 -8.33 9.36
CA ARG A 81 -0.70 -8.55 9.63
C ARG A 81 -1.56 -8.30 8.40
N GLU A 82 -1.25 -7.26 7.63
CA GLU A 82 -1.97 -6.96 6.39
C GLU A 82 -1.69 -8.01 5.30
N ILE A 83 -0.48 -8.57 5.23
CA ILE A 83 -0.17 -9.72 4.36
C ILE A 83 -0.94 -10.96 4.80
N ASP A 84 -0.91 -11.31 6.09
CA ASP A 84 -1.67 -12.44 6.62
C ASP A 84 -3.15 -12.30 6.28
N ARG A 85 -3.68 -11.08 6.40
CA ARG A 85 -5.06 -10.79 6.04
C ARG A 85 -5.36 -10.96 4.55
N ALA A 86 -4.43 -10.55 3.68
CA ALA A 86 -4.57 -10.75 2.24
C ALA A 86 -4.62 -12.27 1.91
N ILE A 87 -3.71 -13.06 2.49
CA ILE A 87 -3.64 -14.52 2.32
C ILE A 87 -4.89 -15.22 2.88
N GLU A 88 -5.42 -14.78 4.01
CA GLU A 88 -6.67 -15.31 4.57
C GLU A 88 -7.87 -15.09 3.64
N LEU A 89 -7.91 -13.95 2.96
CA LEU A 89 -9.01 -13.56 2.07
C LEU A 89 -8.88 -14.21 0.70
N ASP A 90 -7.65 -14.36 0.21
CA ASP A 90 -7.31 -15.03 -1.02
C ASP A 90 -5.93 -15.72 -0.88
N PRO A 91 -5.91 -17.04 -0.67
CA PRO A 91 -4.67 -17.79 -0.54
C PRO A 91 -3.79 -17.82 -1.80
N GLU A 92 -4.31 -17.39 -2.95
CA GLU A 92 -3.57 -17.32 -4.22
C GLU A 92 -2.98 -15.93 -4.52
N THR A 93 -3.21 -14.94 -3.62
CA THR A 93 -2.64 -13.58 -3.70
C THR A 93 -1.12 -13.56 -3.58
#